data_AF-V2WZ88-F1
#
_entry.id   AF-V2WZ88-F1
#
_cell.length_a   1.000
_cell.length_b   1.000
_cell.length_c   1.000
_cell.angle_alpha   90.00
_cell.angle_beta   90.00
_cell.angle_gamma   90.00
#
_symmetry.space_group_name_H-M   'P 1'
#
loop_
_entity.id
_entity.type
_entity.pdbx_description
1 polymer ?
#
loop_
_entity_poly.entity_id
_entity_poly.type
_entity_poly.pdbx_seq_one_letter_code
_entity_poly.pdbx_strand_id
1 'polypeptide(L)'
;MDDSADLFAETMDSETEMDIVGIGTQQMLLYAQQSRKADSEELLHLHIIMFLIIPCFYSEVTHHFDFLTRGGITAAVKILKTLLSREKTLGRFPEGSEVFRIGLTISRLTMSLLKRCLQGPRWVSEALDVGLVRVMFKAHLYHKYGRGISTIGPEANISSIFADLVKHIGLFLVYPSVIRRFSRSWLHVQKKTDVHEQIESKIFARTWDTCRAKAHVGRTLYEKEAKRLVNTSKTSKSNENQELSSMFVMLECSVLLQGMCQGELAKAPRGALISDRFCERKPMPTLLDKYFFASVLRLYVRGARDDIGEEMLSHSFSRPSTHRILVVDFDNIEDLNFWGSNPYKNMNFATLYKDR
;
A
#
# COMPACT_ATOMS: atom_id res chain seq x y z
N MET A 1 50.53 -13.24 30.51
CA MET A 1 49.33 -13.43 31.36
C MET A 1 48.41 -12.25 31.09
N ASP A 2 47.86 -12.20 29.88
CA ASP A 2 46.91 -11.18 29.45
C ASP A 2 45.95 -11.77 28.39
N ASP A 3 45.59 -13.05 28.55
CA ASP A 3 44.69 -13.79 27.63
C ASP A 3 43.25 -13.84 28.14
N SER A 4 42.92 -13.12 29.22
CA SER A 4 41.56 -13.07 29.78
C SER A 4 40.75 -11.84 29.33
N ALA A 5 41.39 -10.85 28.70
CA ALA A 5 40.70 -9.68 28.15
C ALA A 5 40.13 -9.98 26.76
N ASP A 6 40.84 -10.75 25.93
CA ASP A 6 40.38 -11.12 24.58
C ASP A 6 39.21 -12.11 24.60
N LEU A 7 39.13 -12.97 25.62
CA LEU A 7 38.01 -13.91 25.79
C LEU A 7 36.70 -13.22 26.19
N PHE A 8 36.78 -12.03 26.82
CA PHE A 8 35.60 -11.23 27.15
C PHE A 8 35.10 -10.40 25.96
N ALA A 9 36.01 -9.95 25.08
CA ALA A 9 35.66 -9.29 23.83
C ALA A 9 34.99 -10.24 22.84
N GLU A 10 35.47 -11.49 22.71
CA GLU A 10 34.85 -12.48 21.82
C GLU A 10 33.49 -13.01 22.32
N THR A 11 33.16 -12.89 23.61
CA THR A 11 31.82 -13.25 24.11
C THR A 11 30.77 -12.15 23.94
N MET A 12 31.15 -10.91 23.62
CA MET A 12 30.19 -9.84 23.32
C MET A 12 29.85 -9.70 21.83
N ASP A 13 30.55 -10.41 20.94
CA ASP A 13 30.27 -10.41 19.48
C ASP A 13 29.09 -11.32 19.06
N SER A 14 28.32 -11.84 20.02
CA SER A 14 27.05 -12.53 19.75
C SER A 14 25.91 -12.07 20.65
N GLU A 15 25.97 -10.83 21.15
CA GLU A 15 24.79 -10.20 21.75
C GLU A 15 23.65 -10.26 20.73
N THR A 16 22.65 -11.09 21.04
CA THR A 16 21.39 -11.18 20.32
C THR A 16 20.82 -9.77 20.19
N GLU A 17 21.00 -9.15 19.02
CA GLU A 17 20.33 -7.91 18.68
C GLU A 17 18.84 -8.12 18.96
N MET A 18 18.34 -7.40 19.97
CA MET A 18 16.95 -7.54 20.37
C MET A 18 16.09 -7.10 19.18
N ASP A 19 15.31 -8.04 18.62
CA ASP A 19 14.40 -7.82 17.50
C ASP A 19 13.20 -6.95 17.95
N ILE A 20 13.47 -5.66 18.20
CA ILE A 20 12.49 -4.68 18.69
C ILE A 20 11.31 -4.58 17.74
N VAL A 21 11.57 -4.62 16.43
CA VAL A 21 10.53 -4.52 15.40
C VAL A 21 9.66 -5.77 15.40
N GLY A 22 10.26 -6.95 15.48
CA GLY A 22 9.54 -8.22 15.54
C GLY A 22 8.70 -8.36 16.80
N ILE A 23 9.29 -8.10 17.97
CA ILE A 23 8.59 -8.10 19.26
C ILE A 23 7.46 -7.07 19.23
N GLY A 24 7.75 -5.85 18.81
CA GLY A 24 6.78 -4.77 18.70
C GLY A 24 5.62 -5.09 17.76
N THR A 25 5.90 -5.67 16.60
CA THR A 25 4.87 -6.13 15.64
C THR A 25 3.98 -7.20 16.25
N GLN A 26 4.57 -8.17 16.96
CA GLN A 26 3.83 -9.22 17.64
C GLN A 26 2.92 -8.64 18.73
N GLN A 27 3.41 -7.69 19.52
CA GLN A 27 2.59 -7.02 20.54
C GLN A 27 1.45 -6.20 19.91
N MET A 28 1.71 -5.49 18.81
CA MET A 28 0.65 -4.81 18.04
C MET A 28 -0.40 -5.79 17.53
N LEU A 29 -0.01 -6.97 17.08
CA LEU A 29 -0.93 -8.02 16.63
C LEU A 29 -1.77 -8.59 17.78
N LEU A 30 -1.15 -8.87 18.93
CA LEU A 30 -1.85 -9.34 20.13
C LEU A 30 -2.90 -8.33 20.57
N TYR A 31 -2.51 -7.05 20.66
CA TYR A 31 -3.43 -5.96 20.95
C TYR A 31 -4.57 -5.90 19.92
N ALA A 32 -4.26 -5.98 18.63
CA ALA A 32 -5.24 -5.97 17.55
C ALA A 32 -6.24 -7.14 17.60
N GLN A 33 -5.86 -8.28 18.19
CA GLN A 33 -6.73 -9.45 18.36
C GLN A 33 -7.59 -9.37 19.62
N GLN A 34 -7.03 -8.89 20.72
CA GLN A 34 -7.68 -8.89 22.04
C GLN A 34 -8.59 -7.68 22.27
N SER A 35 -8.29 -6.54 21.64
CA SER A 35 -8.94 -5.26 21.92
C SER A 35 -10.34 -5.12 21.30
N ARG A 36 -11.34 -5.80 21.87
CA ARG A 36 -12.74 -5.30 21.78
C ARG A 36 -12.93 -4.08 22.68
N LYS A 37 -12.17 -4.03 23.77
CA LYS A 37 -12.22 -2.98 24.79
C LYS A 37 -10.83 -2.79 25.39
N ALA A 38 -10.09 -1.76 24.97
CA ALA A 38 -8.85 -1.43 25.65
C ALA A 38 -9.07 -0.47 26.81
N ASP A 39 -8.43 -0.73 27.93
CA ASP A 39 -8.39 0.16 29.09
C ASP A 39 -7.24 1.17 28.97
N SER A 40 -7.04 1.98 30.02
CA SER A 40 -5.99 2.99 30.05
C SER A 40 -4.58 2.40 30.06
N GLU A 41 -4.39 1.26 30.72
CA GLU A 41 -3.08 0.63 30.87
C GLU A 41 -2.63 -0.02 29.55
N GLU A 42 -3.54 -0.72 28.88
CA GLU A 42 -3.29 -1.28 27.55
C GLU A 42 -2.97 -0.19 26.51
N LEU A 43 -3.64 0.97 26.60
CA LEU A 43 -3.32 2.12 25.75
C LEU A 43 -1.94 2.69 26.03
N LEU A 44 -1.54 2.79 27.31
CA LEU A 44 -0.21 3.26 27.67
C LEU A 44 0.87 2.29 27.16
N HIS A 45 0.68 0.99 27.33
CA HIS A 45 1.59 -0.02 26.78
C HIS A 45 1.72 0.10 25.26
N LEU A 46 0.59 0.23 24.55
CA LEU A 46 0.62 0.40 23.10
C LEU A 46 1.31 1.71 22.70
N HIS A 47 1.14 2.79 23.46
CA HIS A 47 1.85 4.04 23.22
C HIS A 47 3.36 3.88 23.34
N ILE A 48 3.85 3.19 24.37
CA ILE A 48 5.28 2.88 24.56
C ILE A 48 5.80 2.03 23.39
N ILE A 49 5.08 0.97 23.01
CA ILE A 49 5.45 0.11 21.88
C ILE A 49 5.58 0.93 20.59
N MET A 50 4.59 1.79 20.30
CA MET A 50 4.64 2.64 19.10
C MET A 50 5.82 3.63 19.15
N PHE A 51 6.16 4.15 20.33
CA PHE A 51 7.29 5.04 20.52
C PHE A 51 8.64 4.35 20.30
N LEU A 52 8.74 3.06 20.64
CA LEU A 52 9.94 2.24 20.39
C LEU A 52 10.08 1.82 18.93
N ILE A 53 8.97 1.42 18.29
CA ILE A 53 8.96 0.94 16.91
C ILE A 53 9.23 2.07 15.92
N ILE A 54 8.58 3.23 16.09
CA ILE A 54 8.57 4.29 15.08
C ILE A 54 9.97 4.80 14.69
N PRO A 55 10.89 5.08 15.64
CA PRO A 55 12.26 5.50 15.32
C PRO A 55 13.01 4.53 14.40
N CYS A 56 12.74 3.22 14.49
CA CYS A 56 13.35 2.21 13.60
C CYS A 56 12.99 2.42 12.12
N PHE A 57 11.93 3.19 11.82
CA PHE A 57 11.50 3.54 10.46
C PHE A 57 12.09 4.86 9.98
N TYR A 58 12.90 5.54 10.80
CA TYR A 58 13.64 6.76 10.45
C TYR A 58 15.10 6.49 10.11
N SER A 59 15.74 5.47 10.71
CA SER A 59 17.19 5.30 10.57
C SER A 59 17.62 4.44 9.38
N GLU A 60 16.99 3.32 9.03
CA GLU A 60 17.49 2.46 7.94
C GLU A 60 16.37 1.64 7.24
N VAL A 61 16.67 1.09 6.06
CA VAL A 61 15.71 0.37 5.18
C VAL A 61 15.37 -1.05 5.70
N THR A 62 16.27 -1.68 6.46
CA THR A 62 16.20 -3.09 6.88
C THR A 62 14.97 -3.40 7.73
N HIS A 63 14.72 -2.59 8.76
CA HIS A 63 13.60 -2.75 9.69
C HIS A 63 12.21 -2.65 9.05
N HIS A 64 12.08 -1.97 7.91
CA HIS A 64 10.82 -1.89 7.20
C HIS A 64 10.36 -3.26 6.71
N PHE A 65 11.29 -4.08 6.21
CA PHE A 65 10.94 -5.37 5.62
C PHE A 65 10.44 -6.37 6.67
N ASP A 66 11.06 -6.41 7.85
CA ASP A 66 10.65 -7.32 8.93
C ASP A 66 9.26 -7.00 9.46
N PHE A 67 8.96 -5.72 9.68
CA PHE A 67 7.63 -5.28 10.07
C PHE A 67 6.57 -5.68 9.03
N LEU A 68 6.87 -5.45 7.75
CA LEU A 68 5.95 -5.73 6.65
C LEU A 68 5.68 -7.23 6.51
N THR A 69 6.72 -8.07 6.56
CA THR A 69 6.59 -9.53 6.41
C THR A 69 5.91 -10.20 7.59
N ARG A 70 6.00 -9.61 8.79
CA ARG A 70 5.33 -10.11 10.00
C ARG A 70 3.89 -9.60 10.18
N GLY A 71 3.30 -9.00 9.14
CA GLY A 71 1.90 -8.55 9.18
C GLY A 71 1.69 -7.23 9.92
N GLY A 72 2.73 -6.39 10.01
CA GLY A 72 2.66 -5.08 10.65
C GLY A 72 1.61 -4.14 10.03
N ILE A 73 1.39 -4.22 8.71
CA ILE A 73 0.29 -3.48 8.04
C ILE A 73 -1.05 -3.91 8.61
N THR A 74 -1.30 -5.22 8.67
CA THR A 74 -2.51 -5.77 9.26
C THR A 74 -2.69 -5.34 10.71
N ALA A 75 -1.63 -5.38 11.52
CA ALA A 75 -1.65 -4.93 12.91
C ALA A 75 -2.03 -3.45 13.03
N ALA A 76 -1.35 -2.58 12.29
CA ALA A 76 -1.57 -1.14 12.29
C ALA A 76 -3.01 -0.77 11.87
N VAL A 77 -3.52 -1.37 10.79
CA VAL A 77 -4.91 -1.10 10.35
C VAL A 77 -5.93 -1.60 11.38
N LYS A 78 -5.68 -2.75 12.02
CA LYS A 78 -6.56 -3.25 13.10
C LYS A 78 -6.51 -2.38 14.35
N ILE A 79 -5.34 -1.87 14.74
CA ILE A 79 -5.21 -0.89 15.84
C ILE A 79 -6.03 0.36 15.54
N LEU A 80 -5.87 0.97 14.35
CA LEU A 80 -6.71 2.12 13.97
C LEU A 80 -8.19 1.77 13.97
N LYS A 81 -8.55 0.59 13.47
CA LYS A 81 -9.93 0.10 13.51
C LYS A 81 -10.43 0.00 14.95
N THR A 82 -9.60 -0.42 15.91
CA THR A 82 -9.92 -0.50 17.34
C THR A 82 -10.04 0.88 17.98
N LEU A 83 -9.15 1.82 17.68
CA LEU A 83 -9.16 3.12 18.32
C LEU A 83 -10.27 4.02 17.77
N LEU A 84 -10.41 4.08 16.44
CA LEU A 84 -11.15 5.15 15.74
C LEU A 84 -12.53 4.75 15.22
N SER A 85 -12.99 3.51 15.39
CA SER A 85 -14.38 3.19 15.01
C SER A 85 -15.36 3.71 16.07
N ARG A 86 -16.47 4.35 15.64
CA ARG A 86 -17.49 5.05 16.46
C ARG A 86 -17.90 4.41 17.81
N GLU A 87 -17.94 3.09 17.93
CA GLU A 87 -18.35 2.36 19.15
C GLU A 87 -17.18 1.81 19.99
N LYS A 88 -15.96 2.21 19.66
CA LYS A 88 -14.76 1.57 20.22
C LYS A 88 -14.03 2.44 21.23
N THR A 89 -12.80 2.04 21.54
CA THR A 89 -12.01 2.43 22.70
C THR A 89 -12.07 3.93 23.00
N LEU A 90 -11.80 4.81 22.01
CA LEU A 90 -11.78 6.25 22.25
C LEU A 90 -13.15 6.85 22.61
N GLY A 91 -14.25 6.29 22.09
CA GLY A 91 -15.60 6.80 22.36
C GLY A 91 -16.08 6.59 23.79
N ARG A 92 -15.30 5.88 24.63
CA ARG A 92 -15.63 5.61 26.04
C ARG A 92 -14.97 6.57 27.01
N PHE A 93 -13.93 7.26 26.55
CA PHE A 93 -13.21 8.22 27.37
C PHE A 93 -13.77 9.62 27.09
N PRO A 94 -13.96 10.45 28.13
CA PRO A 94 -14.38 11.82 27.94
C PRO A 94 -13.44 12.56 26.98
N GLU A 95 -14.01 13.36 26.07
CA GLU A 95 -13.22 14.19 25.15
C GLU A 95 -12.25 15.06 25.95
N GLY A 96 -10.97 15.07 25.53
CA GLY A 96 -9.92 15.88 26.15
C GLY A 96 -9.25 15.28 27.38
N SER A 97 -9.75 14.15 27.91
CA SER A 97 -9.06 13.37 28.96
C SER A 97 -7.68 12.89 28.52
N GLU A 98 -6.79 12.62 29.48
CA GLU A 98 -5.43 12.15 29.18
C GLU A 98 -5.42 10.85 28.37
N VAL A 99 -6.25 9.88 28.76
CA VAL A 99 -6.39 8.59 28.05
C VAL A 99 -6.91 8.79 26.61
N PHE A 100 -7.86 9.71 26.42
CA PHE A 100 -8.34 10.09 25.10
C PHE A 100 -7.22 10.69 24.24
N ARG A 101 -6.40 11.58 24.82
CA ARG A 101 -5.23 12.17 24.16
C ARG A 101 -4.19 11.12 23.78
N ILE A 102 -3.88 10.18 24.67
CA ILE A 102 -2.97 9.06 24.40
C ILE A 102 -3.49 8.23 23.22
N GLY A 103 -4.78 7.85 23.21
CA GLY A 103 -5.33 7.08 22.09
C GLY A 103 -5.34 7.85 20.76
N LEU A 104 -5.50 9.18 20.77
CA LEU A 104 -5.31 10.01 19.57
C LEU A 104 -3.84 10.02 19.13
N THR A 105 -2.88 10.14 20.05
CA THR A 105 -1.44 10.07 19.75
C THR A 105 -1.10 8.74 19.09
N ILE A 106 -1.52 7.61 19.67
CA ILE A 106 -1.33 6.28 19.09
C ILE A 106 -1.92 6.21 17.68
N SER A 107 -3.12 6.76 17.48
CA SER A 107 -3.75 6.78 16.16
C SER A 107 -2.90 7.56 15.14
N ARG A 108 -2.36 8.71 15.52
CA ARG A 108 -1.50 9.54 14.66
C ARG A 108 -0.18 8.84 14.34
N LEU A 109 0.48 8.29 15.36
CA LEU A 109 1.67 7.47 15.23
C LEU A 109 1.45 6.29 14.27
N THR A 110 0.33 5.59 14.41
CA THR A 110 -0.02 4.45 13.55
C THR A 110 -0.29 4.86 12.11
N MET A 111 -0.97 5.99 11.87
CA MET A 111 -1.18 6.51 10.53
C MET A 111 0.13 6.96 9.86
N SER A 112 1.02 7.62 10.61
CA SER A 112 2.35 8.00 10.13
C SER A 112 3.20 6.78 9.77
N LEU A 113 3.16 5.74 10.60
CA LEU A 113 3.80 4.45 10.32
C LEU A 113 3.25 3.85 9.03
N LEU A 114 1.94 3.77 8.87
CA LEU A 114 1.32 3.29 7.64
C LEU A 114 1.77 4.10 6.41
N LYS A 115 1.83 5.43 6.50
CA LYS A 115 2.28 6.28 5.39
C LYS A 115 3.69 5.88 4.91
N ARG A 116 4.57 5.49 5.84
CA ARG A 116 5.92 5.00 5.52
C ARG A 116 5.94 3.58 4.98
N CYS A 117 5.12 2.70 5.52
CA CYS A 117 5.14 1.27 5.16
C CYS A 117 4.40 0.96 3.85
N LEU A 118 3.48 1.82 3.40
CA LEU A 118 2.71 1.64 2.16
C LEU A 118 3.51 1.95 0.88
N GLN A 119 4.77 1.52 0.82
CA GLN A 119 5.68 1.70 -0.33
C GLN A 119 5.55 0.55 -1.34
N GLY A 120 4.36 0.36 -1.90
CA GLY A 120 4.17 -0.62 -2.96
C GLY A 120 2.76 -1.18 -3.08
N PRO A 121 2.39 -1.71 -4.25
CA PRO A 121 1.05 -2.22 -4.52
C PRO A 121 0.66 -3.41 -3.63
N ARG A 122 1.64 -4.21 -3.16
CA ARG A 122 1.41 -5.35 -2.24
C ARG A 122 0.88 -4.85 -0.90
N TRP A 123 1.62 -3.96 -0.24
CA TRP A 123 1.28 -3.45 1.09
C TRP A 123 0.03 -2.58 1.08
N VAL A 124 -0.18 -1.82 0.01
CA VAL A 124 -1.43 -1.10 -0.23
C VAL A 124 -2.61 -2.07 -0.37
N SER A 125 -2.44 -3.15 -1.15
CA SER A 125 -3.48 -4.17 -1.29
C SER A 125 -3.83 -4.81 0.06
N GLU A 126 -2.82 -5.16 0.86
CA GLU A 126 -3.02 -5.71 2.21
C GLU A 126 -3.80 -4.74 3.10
N ALA A 127 -3.41 -3.47 3.17
CA ALA A 127 -4.11 -2.47 3.97
C ALA A 127 -5.57 -2.29 3.54
N LEU A 128 -5.85 -2.34 2.22
CA LEU A 128 -7.19 -2.28 1.68
C LEU A 128 -8.03 -3.51 2.04
N ASP A 129 -7.44 -4.71 2.01
CA ASP A 129 -8.09 -5.97 2.38
C ASP A 129 -8.46 -5.99 3.87
N VAL A 130 -7.58 -5.48 4.74
CA VAL A 130 -7.83 -5.36 6.19
C VAL A 130 -8.89 -4.28 6.49
N GLY A 131 -9.13 -3.36 5.54
CA GLY A 131 -10.24 -2.42 5.55
C GLY A 131 -9.85 -1.00 5.95
N LEU A 132 -8.63 -0.55 5.63
CA LEU A 132 -8.14 0.81 5.93
C LEU A 132 -9.11 1.91 5.49
N VAL A 133 -9.66 1.82 4.27
CA VAL A 133 -10.66 2.78 3.77
C VAL A 133 -11.88 2.84 4.70
N ARG A 134 -12.38 1.70 5.16
CA ARG A 134 -13.53 1.67 6.08
C ARG A 134 -13.21 2.34 7.41
N VAL A 135 -11.97 2.19 7.89
CA VAL A 135 -11.51 2.84 9.13
C VAL A 135 -11.51 4.36 8.96
N MET A 136 -10.99 4.88 7.85
CA MET A 136 -10.94 6.32 7.57
C MET A 136 -12.33 6.97 7.63
N PHE A 137 -13.34 6.30 7.07
CA PHE A 137 -14.74 6.76 7.09
C PHE A 137 -15.43 6.60 8.45
N LYS A 138 -15.16 5.50 9.16
CA LYS A 138 -15.70 5.29 10.50
C LYS A 138 -15.12 6.25 11.54
N ALA A 139 -13.96 6.83 11.24
CA ALA A 139 -13.26 7.79 12.08
C ALA A 139 -13.74 9.24 11.92
N HIS A 140 -14.85 9.50 11.21
CA HIS A 140 -15.33 10.87 10.91
C HIS A 140 -15.47 11.77 12.16
N LEU A 141 -15.98 11.26 13.28
CA LEU A 141 -16.07 12.02 14.54
C LEU A 141 -14.71 12.53 15.03
N TYR A 142 -13.63 11.85 14.65
CA TYR A 142 -12.28 12.18 15.05
C TYR A 142 -11.54 13.08 14.06
N HIS A 143 -12.12 13.38 12.89
CA HIS A 143 -11.48 14.16 11.83
C HIS A 143 -11.07 15.57 12.30
N LYS A 144 -11.86 16.16 13.21
CA LYS A 144 -11.62 17.48 13.79
C LYS A 144 -10.43 17.54 14.75
N TYR A 145 -10.01 16.41 15.35
CA TYR A 145 -8.93 16.43 16.33
C TYR A 145 -7.56 16.52 15.64
N GLY A 146 -6.82 17.55 16.03
CA GLY A 146 -5.51 17.88 15.46
C GLY A 146 -4.75 18.98 16.20
N ARG A 147 -5.21 19.37 17.40
CA ARG A 147 -4.48 20.32 18.25
C ARG A 147 -4.41 19.74 19.65
N GLY A 148 -3.20 19.61 20.19
CA GLY A 148 -3.08 19.45 21.64
C GLY A 148 -1.81 18.82 22.21
N ILE A 149 -0.82 18.35 21.44
CA ILE A 149 0.33 17.67 22.04
C ILE A 149 1.65 18.03 21.33
N SER A 150 2.26 19.12 21.83
CA SER A 150 3.70 19.44 21.86
C SER A 150 4.59 19.42 20.60
N THR A 151 5.25 20.57 20.41
CA THR A 151 6.65 20.84 19.97
C THR A 151 7.19 20.34 18.62
N ILE A 152 6.53 19.47 17.85
CA ILE A 152 7.06 18.99 16.56
C ILE A 152 6.17 19.44 15.40
N GLY A 153 6.31 20.72 15.03
CA GLY A 153 5.78 21.28 13.78
C GLY A 153 4.26 21.56 13.74
N PRO A 154 3.75 22.19 12.67
CA PRO A 154 2.33 22.44 12.47
C PRO A 154 1.60 21.10 12.30
N GLU A 155 1.05 20.59 13.40
CA GLU A 155 0.47 19.26 13.50
C GLU A 155 -0.79 19.12 12.63
N ALA A 156 -0.73 18.23 11.63
CA ALA A 156 -1.85 17.88 10.78
C ALA A 156 -2.95 17.17 11.58
N ASN A 157 -4.19 17.64 11.46
CA ASN A 157 -5.35 16.94 12.04
C ASN A 157 -5.53 15.54 11.44
N ILE A 158 -6.27 14.67 12.12
CA ILE A 158 -6.49 13.28 11.68
C ILE A 158 -7.02 13.23 10.23
N SER A 159 -7.89 14.17 9.87
CA SER A 159 -8.43 14.23 8.51
C SER A 159 -7.38 14.51 7.44
N SER A 160 -6.38 15.34 7.74
CA SER A 160 -5.28 15.67 6.84
C SER A 160 -4.33 14.48 6.68
N ILE A 161 -4.03 13.76 7.77
CA ILE A 161 -3.22 12.54 7.70
C ILE A 161 -3.94 11.45 6.89
N PHE A 162 -5.26 11.32 7.05
CA PHE A 162 -6.04 10.43 6.20
C PHE A 162 -6.08 10.86 4.74
N ALA A 163 -6.15 12.17 4.46
CA ALA A 163 -6.08 12.69 3.10
C ALA A 163 -4.74 12.31 2.46
N ASP A 164 -3.64 12.50 3.18
CA ASP A 164 -2.31 12.07 2.76
C ASP A 164 -2.22 10.57 2.48
N LEU A 165 -2.78 9.74 3.35
CA LEU A 165 -2.82 8.29 3.15
C LEU A 165 -3.64 7.91 1.90
N VAL A 166 -4.79 8.55 1.69
CA VAL A 166 -5.62 8.32 0.49
C VAL A 166 -4.90 8.77 -0.77
N LYS A 167 -4.26 9.94 -0.74
CA LYS A 167 -3.39 10.44 -1.82
C LYS A 167 -2.27 9.44 -2.14
N HIS A 168 -1.63 8.90 -1.10
CA HIS A 168 -0.58 7.89 -1.24
C HIS A 168 -1.10 6.59 -1.86
N ILE A 169 -2.25 6.07 -1.40
CA ILE A 169 -2.94 4.94 -2.05
C ILE A 169 -3.26 5.27 -3.51
N GLY A 170 -3.66 6.51 -3.79
CA GLY A 170 -3.95 7.04 -5.11
C GLY A 170 -2.80 6.90 -6.10
N LEU A 171 -1.54 6.93 -5.65
CA LEU A 171 -0.37 6.67 -6.48
C LEU A 171 -0.38 5.25 -7.05
N PHE A 172 -0.90 4.29 -6.29
CA PHE A 172 -0.96 2.88 -6.68
C PHE A 172 -2.27 2.47 -7.37
N LEU A 173 -3.18 3.41 -7.65
CA LEU A 173 -4.37 3.18 -8.49
C LEU A 173 -4.06 3.05 -10.00
N VAL A 174 -2.83 2.63 -10.32
CA VAL A 174 -2.40 2.16 -11.64
C VAL A 174 -2.20 0.65 -11.65
N TYR A 175 -2.34 -0.03 -10.51
CA TYR A 175 -2.23 -1.50 -10.41
C TYR A 175 -3.63 -2.12 -10.32
N PRO A 176 -3.99 -3.07 -11.21
CA PRO A 176 -5.32 -3.70 -11.19
C PRO A 176 -5.72 -4.34 -9.86
N SER A 177 -4.74 -4.93 -9.15
CA SER A 177 -4.92 -5.51 -7.82
C SER A 177 -5.39 -4.47 -6.79
N VAL A 178 -4.84 -3.26 -6.84
CA VAL A 178 -5.19 -2.14 -5.95
C VAL A 178 -6.54 -1.55 -6.36
N ILE A 179 -6.77 -1.32 -7.66
CA ILE A 179 -8.02 -0.76 -8.19
C ILE A 179 -9.22 -1.62 -7.77
N ARG A 180 -9.13 -2.95 -7.92
CA ARG A 180 -10.21 -3.88 -7.54
C ARG A 180 -10.51 -3.81 -6.05
N ARG A 181 -9.49 -3.86 -5.20
CA ARG A 181 -9.64 -3.82 -3.74
C ARG A 181 -10.17 -2.48 -3.26
N PHE A 182 -9.65 -1.39 -3.79
CA PHE A 182 -10.13 -0.04 -3.49
C PHE A 182 -11.60 0.12 -3.89
N SER A 183 -11.97 -0.31 -5.10
CA SER A 183 -13.36 -0.29 -5.58
C SER A 183 -14.29 -1.11 -4.70
N ARG A 184 -13.88 -2.32 -4.27
CA ARG A 184 -14.66 -3.14 -3.33
C ARG A 184 -14.84 -2.45 -1.98
N SER A 185 -13.78 -1.83 -1.46
CA SER A 185 -13.83 -1.09 -0.20
C SER A 185 -14.73 0.13 -0.28
N TRP A 186 -14.69 0.89 -1.37
CA TRP A 186 -15.62 1.99 -1.63
C TRP A 186 -17.05 1.47 -1.72
N LEU A 187 -17.36 0.48 -2.56
CA LEU A 187 -18.73 -0.06 -2.66
C LEU A 187 -19.30 -0.50 -1.31
N HIS A 188 -18.45 -1.04 -0.44
CA HIS A 188 -18.85 -1.40 0.93
C HIS A 188 -19.19 -0.18 1.79
N VAL A 189 -18.38 0.87 1.70
CA VAL A 189 -18.57 2.14 2.42
C VAL A 189 -19.86 2.81 1.96
N GLN A 190 -20.13 2.85 0.65
CA GLN A 190 -21.35 3.42 0.07
C GLN A 190 -22.62 2.66 0.48
N LYS A 191 -22.56 1.33 0.62
CA LYS A 191 -23.73 0.52 1.00
C LYS A 191 -24.12 0.63 2.48
N LYS A 192 -23.19 0.99 3.37
CA LYS A 192 -23.36 0.87 4.82
C LYS A 192 -23.50 2.20 5.56
N THR A 193 -23.32 3.32 4.88
CA THR A 193 -23.23 4.63 5.52
C THR A 193 -23.77 5.67 4.55
N ASP A 194 -24.49 6.68 5.03
CA ASP A 194 -24.73 7.94 4.30
C ASP A 194 -23.44 8.77 4.29
N VAL A 195 -22.40 8.17 3.72
CA VAL A 195 -20.99 8.56 3.91
C VAL A 195 -20.71 9.97 3.44
N HIS A 196 -21.32 10.38 2.33
CA HIS A 196 -21.02 11.66 1.70
C HIS A 196 -21.50 12.85 2.54
N GLU A 197 -22.52 12.66 3.37
CA GLU A 197 -23.02 13.71 4.27
C GLU A 197 -22.20 13.80 5.58
N GLN A 198 -21.44 12.76 5.91
CA GLN A 198 -20.73 12.65 7.20
C GLN A 198 -19.25 13.05 7.14
N ILE A 199 -18.69 13.31 5.95
CA ILE A 199 -17.30 13.82 5.85
C ILE A 199 -17.29 15.32 6.14
N GLU A 200 -17.01 15.71 7.37
CA GLU A 200 -16.86 17.12 7.73
C GLU A 200 -15.60 17.76 7.10
N SER A 201 -14.54 16.97 6.87
CA SER A 201 -13.27 17.49 6.33
C SER A 201 -13.29 17.65 4.82
N LYS A 202 -13.33 18.90 4.35
CA LYS A 202 -13.23 19.26 2.92
C LYS A 202 -11.96 18.72 2.25
N ILE A 203 -10.83 18.69 2.97
CA ILE A 203 -9.54 18.22 2.43
C ILE A 203 -9.60 16.71 2.16
N PHE A 204 -10.09 15.96 3.14
CA PHE A 204 -10.28 14.51 2.98
C PHE A 204 -11.29 14.19 1.89
N ALA A 205 -12.45 14.87 1.87
CA ALA A 205 -13.49 14.67 0.85
C ALA A 205 -12.96 14.89 -0.58
N ARG A 206 -12.29 16.01 -0.84
CA ARG A 206 -11.71 16.31 -2.17
C ARG A 206 -10.67 15.27 -2.60
N THR A 207 -9.81 14.86 -1.68
CA THR A 207 -8.75 13.88 -1.96
C THR A 207 -9.36 12.50 -2.23
N TRP A 208 -10.38 12.14 -1.46
CA TRP A 208 -11.17 10.94 -1.66
C TRP A 208 -11.85 10.93 -3.03
N ASP A 209 -12.56 11.99 -3.40
CA ASP A 209 -13.24 12.08 -4.70
C ASP A 209 -12.27 12.00 -5.87
N THR A 210 -11.08 12.59 -5.75
CA THR A 210 -10.01 12.47 -6.74
C THR A 210 -9.57 11.02 -6.91
N CYS A 211 -9.28 10.32 -5.80
CA CYS A 211 -8.87 8.91 -5.86
C CYS A 211 -10.00 7.99 -6.34
N ARG A 212 -11.24 8.31 -5.95
CA ARG A 212 -12.46 7.64 -6.39
C ARG A 212 -12.63 7.73 -7.91
N ALA A 213 -12.52 8.93 -8.48
CA ALA A 213 -12.57 9.14 -9.92
C ALA A 213 -11.46 8.37 -10.64
N LYS A 214 -10.21 8.45 -10.13
CA LYS A 214 -9.08 7.70 -10.68
C LYS A 214 -9.31 6.18 -10.68
N ALA A 215 -9.81 5.63 -9.57
CA ALA A 215 -10.13 4.20 -9.47
C ALA A 215 -11.24 3.79 -10.46
N HIS A 216 -12.26 4.64 -10.65
CA HIS A 216 -13.33 4.38 -11.61
C HIS A 216 -12.80 4.34 -13.04
N VAL A 217 -12.01 5.33 -13.46
CA VAL A 217 -11.37 5.37 -14.79
C VAL A 217 -10.49 4.13 -14.99
N GLY A 218 -9.62 3.82 -14.02
CA GLY A 218 -8.75 2.65 -14.07
C GLY A 218 -9.53 1.34 -14.19
N ARG A 219 -10.65 1.20 -13.47
CA ARG A 219 -11.51 0.02 -13.58
C ARG A 219 -12.14 -0.11 -14.97
N THR A 220 -12.70 0.96 -15.51
CA THR A 220 -13.32 0.96 -16.84
C THR A 220 -12.32 0.58 -17.93
N LEU A 221 -11.09 1.09 -17.84
CA LEU A 221 -10.01 0.74 -18.76
C LEU A 221 -9.62 -0.74 -18.65
N TYR A 222 -9.45 -1.24 -17.42
CA TYR A 222 -9.12 -2.64 -17.20
C TYR A 222 -10.21 -3.57 -17.77
N GLU A 223 -11.49 -3.26 -17.53
CA GLU A 223 -12.62 -4.02 -18.06
C GLU A 223 -12.69 -3.96 -19.60
N LYS A 224 -12.32 -2.83 -20.21
CA LYS A 224 -12.24 -2.68 -21.67
C LYS A 224 -11.14 -3.56 -22.27
N GLU A 225 -9.94 -3.53 -21.72
CA GLU A 225 -8.81 -4.33 -22.22
C GLU A 225 -9.05 -5.84 -21.99
N ALA A 226 -9.67 -6.21 -20.86
CA ALA A 226 -10.07 -7.59 -20.62
C ALA A 226 -11.05 -8.09 -21.70
N LYS A 227 -12.07 -7.29 -22.04
CA LYS A 227 -13.01 -7.62 -23.13
C LYS A 227 -12.32 -7.70 -24.49
N ARG A 228 -11.37 -6.80 -24.78
CA ARG A 228 -10.59 -6.83 -26.03
C ARG A 228 -9.84 -8.15 -26.17
N LEU A 229 -9.12 -8.57 -25.15
CA LEU A 229 -8.37 -9.84 -25.13
C LEU A 229 -9.26 -11.07 -25.35
N VAL A 230 -10.43 -11.10 -24.70
CA VAL A 230 -11.40 -12.19 -24.87
C VAL A 230 -11.99 -12.24 -26.28
N ASN A 231 -12.09 -11.09 -26.95
CA ASN A 231 -12.60 -11.04 -28.32
C ASN A 231 -11.53 -11.46 -29.35
N THR A 232 -10.27 -11.09 -29.16
CA THR A 232 -9.18 -11.53 -30.04
C THR A 232 -8.98 -13.04 -29.99
N SER A 233 -9.11 -13.66 -28.81
CA SER A 233 -8.97 -15.13 -28.68
C SER A 233 -10.08 -15.91 -29.37
N LYS A 234 -11.30 -15.36 -29.46
CA LYS A 234 -12.43 -15.99 -30.16
C LYS A 234 -12.29 -15.98 -31.68
N THR A 235 -11.60 -14.98 -32.23
CA THR A 235 -11.33 -14.88 -33.67
C THR A 235 -10.15 -15.75 -34.11
N SER A 236 -9.23 -16.08 -33.21
CA SER A 236 -8.14 -17.03 -33.43
C SER A 236 -8.56 -18.45 -33.02
N LYS A 237 -9.41 -19.10 -33.82
CA LYS A 237 -9.72 -20.54 -33.71
C LYS A 237 -8.59 -21.40 -34.31
N SER A 238 -7.38 -21.28 -33.79
CA SER A 238 -6.33 -22.31 -33.92
C SER A 238 -6.06 -22.92 -32.54
N ASN A 239 -5.44 -24.10 -32.49
CA ASN A 239 -5.33 -25.01 -31.33
C ASN A 239 -4.70 -24.46 -30.03
N GLU A 240 -4.45 -23.15 -29.89
CA GLU A 240 -3.84 -22.51 -28.70
C GLU A 240 -4.83 -22.20 -27.56
N ASN A 241 -6.12 -22.46 -27.74
CA ASN A 241 -7.16 -22.09 -26.76
C ASN A 241 -7.08 -22.82 -25.41
N GLN A 242 -6.34 -23.92 -25.31
CA GLN A 242 -6.19 -24.69 -24.06
C GLN A 242 -5.16 -24.06 -23.10
N GLU A 243 -4.11 -23.40 -23.63
CA GLU A 243 -3.12 -22.69 -22.81
C GLU A 243 -3.70 -21.38 -22.25
N LEU A 244 -4.40 -20.60 -23.07
CA LEU A 244 -5.01 -19.33 -22.62
C LEU A 244 -6.07 -19.57 -21.52
N SER A 245 -6.90 -20.60 -21.65
CA SER A 245 -7.91 -20.93 -20.64
C SER A 245 -7.28 -21.35 -19.30
N SER A 246 -6.17 -22.11 -19.32
CA SER A 246 -5.41 -22.44 -18.11
C SER A 246 -4.67 -21.23 -17.50
N MET A 247 -4.26 -20.26 -18.33
CA MET A 247 -3.67 -19.00 -17.88
C MET A 247 -4.68 -18.10 -17.16
N PHE A 248 -5.94 -18.09 -17.60
CA PHE A 248 -7.04 -17.36 -16.92
C PHE A 248 -7.45 -18.00 -15.58
N VAL A 249 -7.38 -19.34 -15.46
CA VAL A 249 -7.58 -20.04 -14.18
C VAL A 249 -6.40 -19.76 -13.22
N MET A 250 -5.18 -19.62 -13.73
CA MET A 250 -4.02 -19.15 -12.94
C MET A 250 -4.11 -17.67 -12.51
N LEU A 251 -4.82 -16.83 -13.26
CA LEU A 251 -5.13 -15.43 -12.90
C LEU A 251 -6.10 -15.32 -11.71
N GLU A 252 -6.99 -16.30 -11.53
CA GLU A 252 -7.80 -16.42 -10.32
C GLU A 252 -7.01 -17.06 -9.16
N CYS A 253 -6.14 -18.02 -9.47
CA CYS A 253 -5.36 -18.74 -8.47
C CYS A 253 -4.21 -17.90 -7.87
N SER A 254 -3.50 -17.09 -8.66
CA SER A 254 -2.45 -16.18 -8.18
C SER A 254 -2.94 -15.10 -7.21
N VAL A 255 -4.26 -14.84 -7.20
CA VAL A 255 -4.95 -13.93 -6.27
C VAL A 255 -5.33 -14.63 -4.95
N LEU A 256 -5.50 -15.96 -4.95
CA LEU A 256 -5.79 -16.79 -3.77
C LEU A 256 -4.53 -17.39 -3.12
N LEU A 257 -3.47 -17.60 -3.91
CA LEU A 257 -2.24 -18.29 -3.52
C LEU A 257 -1.37 -17.54 -2.50
N GLN A 258 -1.62 -16.26 -2.23
CA GLN A 258 -0.83 -15.49 -1.25
C GLN A 258 -1.38 -15.49 0.18
N GLY A 259 -2.52 -16.15 0.46
CA GLY A 259 -3.10 -16.12 1.82
C GLY A 259 -3.85 -17.36 2.31
N MET A 260 -4.24 -18.32 1.46
CA MET A 260 -5.05 -19.47 1.92
C MET A 260 -4.58 -20.87 1.45
N CYS A 261 -3.49 -20.97 0.70
CA CYS A 261 -3.05 -22.24 0.12
C CYS A 261 -1.98 -23.00 0.93
N GLN A 262 -1.98 -22.91 2.27
CA GLN A 262 -1.21 -23.87 3.10
C GLN A 262 -2.06 -25.07 3.55
N GLY A 263 -3.39 -24.97 3.60
CA GLY A 263 -4.24 -26.06 4.09
C GLY A 263 -4.60 -27.13 3.05
N GLU A 264 -4.86 -26.73 1.80
CA GLU A 264 -5.34 -27.66 0.76
C GLU A 264 -4.24 -28.23 -0.15
N LEU A 265 -3.07 -27.57 -0.25
CA LEU A 265 -1.92 -28.08 -1.01
C LEU A 265 -1.22 -29.27 -0.33
N ALA A 266 -1.50 -29.55 0.95
CA ALA A 266 -0.99 -30.72 1.65
C ALA A 266 -1.57 -32.05 1.11
N LYS A 267 -2.62 -32.01 0.28
CA LYS A 267 -3.28 -33.18 -0.31
C LYS A 267 -2.94 -33.44 -1.78
N ALA A 268 -2.14 -32.58 -2.42
CA ALA A 268 -1.71 -32.79 -3.79
C ALA A 268 -0.51 -33.76 -3.85
N PRO A 269 -0.48 -34.75 -4.77
CA PRO A 269 0.61 -35.70 -4.87
C PRO A 269 1.93 -34.97 -5.18
N ARG A 270 2.95 -35.25 -4.36
CA ARG A 270 4.32 -34.74 -4.48
C ARG A 270 4.92 -35.24 -5.79
N GLY A 271 4.77 -34.48 -6.88
CA GLY A 271 5.25 -34.93 -8.19
C GLY A 271 5.32 -33.87 -9.28
N ALA A 272 5.17 -32.58 -8.99
CA ALA A 272 5.35 -31.52 -9.98
C ALA A 272 6.37 -30.48 -9.50
N LEU A 273 7.42 -30.31 -10.30
CA LEU A 273 8.47 -29.29 -10.28
C LEU A 273 7.92 -27.85 -10.26
N ILE A 274 7.28 -27.45 -9.17
CA ILE A 274 6.79 -26.07 -8.95
C ILE A 274 7.51 -25.43 -7.74
N SER A 275 8.35 -26.18 -7.02
CA SER A 275 8.83 -25.81 -5.68
C SER A 275 9.94 -24.75 -5.65
N ASP A 276 10.99 -24.83 -6.47
CA ASP A 276 12.17 -23.98 -6.18
C ASP A 276 12.09 -22.58 -6.74
N ARG A 277 11.23 -22.35 -7.73
CA ARG A 277 11.21 -21.04 -8.34
C ARG A 277 10.35 -20.02 -7.56
N PHE A 278 9.45 -20.42 -6.66
CA PHE A 278 8.55 -19.47 -5.98
C PHE A 278 9.16 -18.67 -4.83
N CYS A 279 10.28 -19.13 -4.26
CA CYS A 279 10.88 -18.51 -3.09
C CYS A 279 11.45 -17.09 -3.34
N GLU A 280 11.63 -16.69 -4.60
CA GLU A 280 12.12 -15.34 -4.97
C GLU A 280 11.12 -14.51 -5.83
N ARG A 281 9.89 -14.99 -6.08
CA ARG A 281 9.09 -14.52 -7.23
C ARG A 281 8.07 -13.41 -6.98
N LYS A 282 8.36 -12.21 -7.51
CA LYS A 282 7.30 -11.31 -8.00
C LYS A 282 6.54 -12.04 -9.13
N PRO A 283 5.20 -12.13 -9.09
CA PRO A 283 4.45 -12.71 -10.20
C PRO A 283 4.74 -11.91 -11.48
N MET A 284 5.03 -12.60 -12.58
CA MET A 284 5.21 -11.96 -13.88
C MET A 284 3.91 -11.22 -14.26
N PRO A 285 4.00 -9.98 -14.77
CA PRO A 285 2.82 -9.25 -15.21
C PRO A 285 2.13 -10.04 -16.32
N THR A 286 0.82 -10.22 -16.19
CA THR A 286 0.03 -10.94 -17.20
C THR A 286 -0.09 -10.12 -18.47
N LEU A 287 -0.47 -10.75 -19.59
CA LEU A 287 -0.71 -10.05 -20.85
C LEU A 287 -1.75 -8.93 -20.69
N LEU A 288 -2.80 -9.18 -19.90
CA LEU A 288 -3.81 -8.18 -19.53
C LEU A 288 -3.19 -7.02 -18.74
N ASP A 289 -2.31 -7.29 -17.78
CA ASP A 289 -1.63 -6.23 -17.05
C ASP A 289 -0.81 -5.35 -18.00
N LYS A 290 -0.08 -5.94 -18.96
CA LYS A 290 0.70 -5.19 -19.96
C LYS A 290 -0.19 -4.27 -20.81
N TYR A 291 -1.28 -4.77 -21.38
CA TYR A 291 -2.21 -3.95 -22.19
C TYR A 291 -2.89 -2.86 -21.37
N PHE A 292 -3.25 -3.18 -20.13
CA PHE A 292 -3.81 -2.21 -19.21
C PHE A 292 -2.80 -1.09 -18.89
N PHE A 293 -1.56 -1.42 -18.53
CA PHE A 293 -0.51 -0.45 -18.28
C PHE A 293 -0.21 0.40 -19.51
N ALA A 294 -0.12 -0.21 -20.69
CA ALA A 294 0.03 0.53 -21.96
C ALA A 294 -1.12 1.52 -22.18
N SER A 295 -2.36 1.14 -21.87
CA SER A 295 -3.52 2.02 -21.98
C SER A 295 -3.49 3.18 -21.00
N VAL A 296 -3.06 2.94 -19.75
CA VAL A 296 -2.85 3.99 -18.74
C VAL A 296 -1.77 4.97 -19.21
N LEU A 297 -0.65 4.47 -19.71
CA LEU A 297 0.44 5.30 -20.25
C LEU A 297 -0.02 6.13 -21.44
N ARG A 298 -0.73 5.52 -22.40
CA ARG A 298 -1.27 6.24 -23.57
C ARG A 298 -2.20 7.38 -23.17
N LEU A 299 -3.05 7.19 -22.16
CA LEU A 299 -3.92 8.26 -21.66
C LEU A 299 -3.13 9.37 -20.97
N TYR A 300 -2.14 9.01 -20.15
CA TYR A 300 -1.30 9.98 -19.47
C TYR A 300 -0.49 10.82 -20.46
N VAL A 301 0.21 10.16 -21.39
CA VAL A 301 1.03 10.82 -22.42
C VAL A 301 0.17 11.70 -23.33
N ARG A 302 -1.04 11.25 -23.73
CA ARG A 302 -1.95 12.09 -24.52
C ARG A 302 -2.42 13.32 -23.76
N GLY A 303 -2.71 13.19 -22.46
CA GLY A 303 -3.17 14.29 -21.63
C GLY A 303 -2.06 15.28 -21.25
N ALA A 304 -0.81 14.81 -21.15
CA ALA A 304 0.36 15.61 -20.80
C ALA A 304 1.22 15.98 -22.03
N ARG A 305 0.72 15.77 -23.24
CA ARG A 305 1.50 15.92 -24.48
C ARG A 305 2.09 17.32 -24.62
N ASP A 306 1.29 18.33 -24.32
CA ASP A 306 1.67 19.74 -24.47
C ASP A 306 2.69 20.13 -23.39
N ASP A 307 2.45 19.73 -22.12
CA ASP A 307 3.37 19.98 -21.01
C ASP A 307 4.73 19.29 -21.21
N ILE A 308 4.73 18.03 -21.68
CA ILE A 308 5.96 17.28 -22.01
C ILE A 308 6.68 17.95 -23.18
N GLY A 309 5.94 18.44 -24.18
CA GLY A 309 6.50 19.18 -25.30
C GLY A 309 7.20 20.46 -24.87
N GLU A 310 6.55 21.27 -24.01
CA GLU A 310 7.12 22.49 -23.45
C GLU A 310 8.38 22.21 -22.61
N GLU A 311 8.35 21.17 -21.77
CA GLU A 311 9.49 20.78 -20.94
C GLU A 311 10.68 20.29 -21.79
N MET A 312 10.44 19.45 -22.81
CA MET A 312 11.48 19.01 -23.74
C MET A 312 12.07 20.18 -24.54
N LEU A 313 11.24 21.13 -24.98
CA LEU A 313 11.71 22.34 -25.65
C LEU A 313 12.59 23.18 -24.70
N SER A 314 12.18 23.37 -23.45
CA SER A 314 12.97 24.13 -22.46
C SER A 314 14.36 23.53 -22.18
N HIS A 315 14.47 22.19 -22.20
CA HIS A 315 15.72 21.48 -21.96
C HIS A 315 16.62 21.42 -23.21
N SER A 316 16.05 21.45 -24.40
CA SER A 316 16.82 21.45 -25.66
C SER A 316 17.66 22.71 -25.88
N PHE A 317 17.38 23.80 -25.15
CA PHE A 317 18.17 25.04 -25.21
C PHE A 317 19.24 25.17 -24.12
N SER A 318 19.35 24.23 -23.17
CA SER A 318 20.25 24.34 -22.02
C SER A 318 21.29 23.21 -21.95
N ARG A 319 22.38 23.40 -22.70
CA ARG A 319 23.64 22.61 -22.73
C ARG A 319 23.53 21.11 -23.12
N PRO A 320 24.57 20.56 -23.80
CA PRO A 320 24.60 19.14 -24.14
C PRO A 320 24.84 18.32 -22.86
N SER A 321 23.76 17.89 -22.22
CA SER A 321 23.84 16.88 -21.16
C SER A 321 23.97 15.50 -21.81
N THR A 322 24.88 14.68 -21.27
CA THR A 322 25.16 13.29 -21.68
C THR A 322 24.00 12.31 -21.41
N HIS A 323 22.83 12.82 -20.99
CA HIS A 323 21.67 12.00 -20.69
C HIS A 323 20.88 11.76 -21.97
N ARG A 324 21.06 10.57 -22.56
CA ARG A 324 20.20 10.08 -23.64
C ARG A 324 18.75 10.05 -23.13
N ILE A 325 17.93 11.00 -23.58
CA ILE A 325 16.49 10.94 -23.41
C ILE A 325 15.99 9.81 -24.32
N LEU A 326 15.50 8.73 -23.71
CA LEU A 326 14.81 7.66 -24.41
C LEU A 326 13.46 8.20 -24.90
N VAL A 327 13.41 8.62 -26.17
CA VAL A 327 12.15 8.91 -26.85
C VAL A 327 11.49 7.57 -27.14
N VAL A 328 10.53 7.19 -26.29
CA VAL A 328 9.68 6.03 -26.55
C VAL A 328 8.67 6.44 -27.60
N ASP A 329 8.72 5.81 -28.76
CA ASP A 329 7.66 5.94 -29.77
C ASP A 329 6.41 5.21 -29.28
N PHE A 330 5.48 5.98 -28.70
CA PHE A 330 4.27 5.44 -28.08
C PHE A 330 3.26 4.90 -29.09
N ASP A 331 3.38 5.27 -30.37
CA ASP A 331 2.54 4.75 -31.44
C ASP A 331 2.97 3.33 -31.84
N ASN A 332 4.22 2.94 -31.53
CA ASN A 332 4.80 1.62 -31.79
C ASN A 332 4.97 0.71 -30.55
N ILE A 333 4.31 1.02 -29.42
CA ILE A 333 4.37 0.23 -28.15
C ILE A 333 3.86 -1.21 -28.27
N GLU A 334 3.28 -1.60 -29.41
CA GLU A 334 2.75 -2.96 -29.62
C GLU A 334 3.86 -4.03 -29.76
N ASP A 335 5.13 -3.62 -29.91
CA ASP A 335 6.29 -4.53 -29.86
C ASP A 335 6.58 -5.02 -28.43
N LEU A 336 5.96 -6.16 -28.09
CA LEU A 336 6.10 -6.89 -26.83
C LEU A 336 7.55 -7.21 -26.40
N ASN A 337 8.51 -7.13 -27.33
CA ASN A 337 9.94 -7.35 -27.09
C ASN A 337 10.58 -6.25 -26.21
N PHE A 338 9.96 -5.07 -26.09
CA PHE A 338 10.44 -3.99 -25.23
C PHE A 338 10.41 -4.36 -23.73
N TRP A 339 9.59 -5.33 -23.31
CA TRP A 339 9.37 -5.69 -21.91
C TRP A 339 10.27 -6.83 -21.39
N GLY A 340 11.19 -7.34 -22.22
CA GLY A 340 12.09 -8.45 -21.87
C GLY A 340 13.16 -8.11 -20.84
N SER A 341 13.49 -6.82 -20.67
CA SER A 341 14.41 -6.30 -19.66
C SER A 341 13.63 -5.57 -18.55
N ASN A 342 13.91 -5.94 -17.30
CA ASN A 342 13.19 -5.56 -16.08
C ASN A 342 12.74 -4.06 -16.05
N PRO A 343 11.46 -3.75 -16.35
CA PRO A 343 10.97 -2.36 -16.48
C PRO A 343 10.88 -1.64 -15.14
N TYR A 344 10.99 -2.37 -14.02
CA TYR A 344 10.87 -1.83 -12.67
C TYR A 344 12.16 -1.21 -12.13
N LYS A 345 13.30 -1.35 -12.82
CA LYS A 345 14.59 -0.84 -12.33
C LYS A 345 14.85 0.63 -12.64
N ASN A 346 14.15 1.21 -13.62
CA ASN A 346 14.42 2.58 -14.11
C ASN A 346 13.20 3.52 -14.10
N MET A 347 12.01 3.07 -13.69
CA MET A 347 10.83 3.94 -13.57
C MET A 347 10.72 4.55 -12.17
N ASN A 348 11.55 5.56 -11.89
CA ASN A 348 11.21 6.56 -10.88
C ASN A 348 10.11 7.44 -11.48
N PHE A 349 8.85 7.15 -11.16
CA PHE A 349 7.77 8.11 -11.37
C PHE A 349 7.99 9.27 -10.41
N ALA A 350 8.78 10.26 -10.83
CA ALA A 350 8.85 11.55 -10.17
C ALA A 350 7.43 12.10 -10.11
N THR A 351 6.92 12.26 -8.90
CA THR A 351 5.59 12.82 -8.68
C THR A 351 5.72 14.33 -8.88
N LEU A 352 5.48 14.83 -10.10
CA LEU A 352 5.35 16.26 -10.36
C LEU A 352 4.01 16.75 -9.81
N TYR A 353 3.99 17.04 -8.51
CA TYR A 353 3.01 17.99 -7.97
C TYR A 353 3.47 19.39 -8.37
N LYS A 354 2.85 19.95 -9.41
CA LYS A 354 2.91 21.40 -9.65
C LYS A 354 1.81 22.01 -8.79
N ASP A 355 2.20 22.62 -7.66
CA ASP A 355 1.30 23.46 -6.87
C ASP A 355 0.75 24.56 -7.77
N ARG A 356 -0.58 24.71 -7.78
CA ARG A 356 -1.29 25.87 -8.32
C ARG A 356 -1.75 26.75 -7.19
#